data_AF-A0A3E0H199-F1
#
_entry.id   AF-A0A3E0H199-F1
#
_cell.length_a   1.000
_cell.length_b   1.000
_cell.length_c   1.000
_cell.angle_alpha   90.00
_cell.angle_beta   90.00
_cell.angle_gamma   90.00
#
_symmetry.space_group_name_H-M   'P 1'
#
loop_
_entity.id
_entity.type
_entity.pdbx_description
1 polymer ?
#
loop_
_entity_poly.entity_id
_entity_poly.type
_entity_poly.pdbx_seq_one_letter_code
_entity_poly.pdbx_strand_id
1 'polypeptide(L)'
;MARPVRRSRGFTLIELLVAITIMALLSVGAFNFLSGTSRTADRLNARQADLLAIERMQSVIANDLAQWVDRPIRDELGDALPPFVLSPDGALEFTRRGLSNPLDKPRSDMLRVRYELRGKQLWRLTWLTLDRLPGLKPVESPIGPELERLRWRARGSNVSRIEEVWPPTSSGATGISGAVLNQGAPAVLNLEFDAPPYGEIRRIYLLPDNDNATG
;
A
#
# COMPACT_ATOMS: atom_id res chain seq x y z
N MET A 1 -43.53 -61.02 -56.21
CA MET A 1 -43.21 -59.60 -55.95
C MET A 1 -41.89 -59.53 -55.20
N ALA A 2 -40.80 -59.13 -55.85
CA ALA A 2 -39.49 -58.99 -55.21
C ALA A 2 -39.25 -57.51 -54.85
N ARG A 3 -38.96 -57.25 -53.58
CA ARG A 3 -38.74 -55.91 -53.03
C ARG A 3 -37.33 -55.44 -53.43
N PRO A 4 -37.14 -54.31 -54.12
CA PRO A 4 -35.81 -53.89 -54.54
C PRO A 4 -34.93 -53.60 -53.32
N VAL A 5 -33.79 -54.29 -53.24
CA VAL A 5 -32.76 -54.04 -52.24
C VAL A 5 -32.15 -52.68 -52.54
N ARG A 6 -32.33 -51.71 -51.62
CA ARG A 6 -31.65 -50.41 -51.71
C ARG A 6 -30.15 -50.65 -51.63
N ARG A 7 -29.40 -50.25 -52.67
CA ARG A 7 -27.93 -50.22 -52.62
C ARG A 7 -27.50 -49.19 -51.58
N SER A 8 -26.90 -49.66 -50.49
CA SER A 8 -26.22 -48.81 -49.50
C SER A 8 -25.06 -48.10 -50.20
N ARG A 9 -25.11 -46.76 -50.28
CA ARG A 9 -23.96 -45.97 -50.74
C ARG A 9 -22.94 -45.95 -49.60
N GLY A 10 -21.77 -46.55 -49.81
CA GLY A 10 -20.65 -46.46 -48.86
C GLY A 10 -20.02 -45.07 -48.87
N PHE A 11 -19.43 -44.69 -47.75
CA PHE A 11 -18.67 -43.44 -47.62
C PHE A 11 -17.47 -43.45 -48.56
N THR A 12 -17.20 -42.32 -49.22
CA THR A 12 -16.00 -42.20 -50.06
C THR A 12 -14.80 -41.80 -49.18
N LEU A 13 -13.59 -42.20 -49.59
CA LEU A 13 -12.36 -41.82 -48.89
C LEU A 13 -12.19 -40.30 -48.80
N ILE A 14 -12.64 -39.57 -49.83
CA ILE A 14 -12.60 -38.11 -49.86
C ILE A 14 -13.55 -37.49 -48.82
N GLU A 15 -14.71 -38.10 -48.56
CA GLU A 15 -15.70 -37.60 -47.61
C GLU A 15 -15.20 -37.73 -46.16
N LEU A 16 -14.55 -38.85 -45.85
CA LEU A 16 -13.85 -39.03 -44.57
C LEU A 16 -12.70 -38.03 -44.42
N LEU A 17 -11.90 -37.85 -45.47
CA LEU A 17 -10.76 -36.92 -45.45
C LEU A 17 -11.21 -35.47 -45.25
N VAL A 18 -12.28 -35.04 -45.93
CA VAL A 18 -12.86 -33.72 -45.74
C VAL A 18 -13.42 -33.59 -44.32
N ALA A 19 -14.14 -34.60 -43.81
CA ALA A 19 -14.69 -34.57 -42.46
C ALA A 19 -13.60 -34.43 -41.37
N ILE A 20 -12.54 -35.24 -41.42
CA ILE A 20 -11.43 -35.15 -40.44
C ILE A 20 -10.67 -33.83 -40.58
N THR A 21 -10.54 -33.30 -41.79
CA THR A 21 -9.86 -32.01 -42.03
C THR A 21 -10.66 -30.87 -41.41
N ILE A 22 -11.98 -30.82 -41.63
CA ILE A 22 -12.86 -29.83 -41.03
C ILE A 22 -12.85 -29.97 -39.49
N MET A 23 -12.98 -31.19 -38.97
CA MET A 23 -12.93 -31.43 -37.52
C MET A 23 -11.60 -30.99 -36.90
N ALA A 24 -10.48 -31.27 -37.55
CA ALA A 24 -9.16 -30.83 -37.08
C ALA A 24 -9.07 -29.30 -37.04
N LEU A 25 -9.53 -28.61 -38.09
CA LEU A 25 -9.55 -27.14 -38.13
C LEU A 25 -10.43 -26.54 -37.03
N LEU A 26 -11.64 -27.08 -36.82
CA LEU A 26 -12.54 -26.64 -35.75
C LEU A 26 -11.93 -26.86 -34.36
N SER A 27 -11.30 -28.02 -34.15
CA SER A 27 -10.65 -28.36 -32.88
C SER A 27 -9.51 -27.40 -32.57
N VAL A 28 -8.67 -27.08 -33.56
CA VAL A 28 -7.60 -26.09 -33.42
C VAL A 28 -8.17 -24.69 -33.15
N GLY A 29 -9.22 -24.28 -33.85
CA GLY A 29 -9.89 -22.99 -33.61
C GLY A 29 -10.44 -22.88 -32.18
N ALA A 30 -11.13 -23.91 -31.69
CA ALA A 30 -11.67 -23.96 -30.34
C ALA A 30 -10.56 -23.92 -29.27
N PHE A 31 -9.47 -24.67 -29.49
CA PHE A 31 -8.32 -24.67 -28.58
C PHE A 31 -7.64 -23.29 -28.51
N ASN A 32 -7.48 -22.62 -29.66
CA ASN A 32 -6.92 -21.28 -29.72
C ASN A 32 -7.81 -20.26 -29.00
N PHE A 33 -9.13 -20.33 -29.19
CA PHE A 33 -10.08 -19.46 -28.49
C PHE A 33 -10.00 -19.65 -26.97
N LEU A 34 -10.05 -20.90 -26.50
CA LEU A 34 -9.96 -21.21 -25.08
C LEU A 34 -8.63 -20.72 -24.47
N SER A 35 -7.52 -20.99 -25.17
CA SER A 35 -6.18 -20.56 -24.75
C SER A 35 -6.06 -19.04 -24.71
N GLY A 36 -6.63 -18.34 -25.68
CA GLY A 36 -6.67 -16.87 -25.73
C GLY A 36 -7.45 -16.27 -24.56
N THR A 37 -8.63 -16.83 -24.27
CA THR A 37 -9.46 -16.42 -23.13
C THR A 37 -8.77 -16.69 -21.80
N SER A 38 -8.14 -17.86 -21.62
CA SER A 38 -7.39 -18.19 -20.39
C SER A 38 -6.26 -17.18 -20.13
N ARG A 39 -5.42 -16.90 -21.13
CA ARG A 39 -4.33 -15.93 -21.00
C ARG A 39 -4.84 -14.52 -20.68
N THR A 40 -6.01 -14.16 -21.21
CA THR A 40 -6.64 -12.87 -20.93
C THR A 40 -7.13 -12.80 -19.49
N ALA A 41 -7.75 -13.87 -18.99
CA ALA A 41 -8.16 -13.99 -17.60
C ALA A 41 -6.96 -13.91 -16.64
N ASP A 42 -5.85 -14.60 -16.94
CA ASP A 42 -4.64 -14.57 -16.13
C ASP A 42 -4.06 -13.14 -16.03
N ARG A 43 -4.00 -12.42 -17.16
CA ARG A 43 -3.57 -11.01 -17.19
C ARG A 43 -4.50 -10.11 -16.39
N LEU A 44 -5.82 -10.32 -16.49
CA LEU A 44 -6.79 -9.53 -15.73
C LEU A 44 -6.65 -9.77 -14.22
N ASN A 45 -6.47 -11.03 -13.80
CA ASN A 45 -6.27 -11.39 -12.41
C ASN A 45 -5.00 -10.75 -11.83
N ALA A 46 -3.89 -10.74 -12.58
CA ALA A 46 -2.67 -10.06 -12.17
C ALA A 46 -2.89 -8.55 -11.98
N ARG A 47 -3.54 -7.88 -12.94
CA ARG A 47 -3.88 -6.45 -12.85
C ARG A 47 -4.80 -6.13 -11.67
N GLN A 48 -5.75 -7.02 -11.37
CA GLN A 48 -6.63 -6.87 -10.22
C GLN A 48 -5.86 -6.99 -8.90
N ALA A 49 -4.93 -7.94 -8.81
CA ALA A 49 -4.08 -8.12 -7.63
C ALA A 49 -3.23 -6.87 -7.34
N ASP A 50 -2.64 -6.26 -8.38
CA ASP A 50 -1.86 -5.03 -8.28
C ASP A 50 -2.69 -3.86 -7.76
N LEU A 51 -3.88 -3.63 -8.33
CA LEU A 51 -4.80 -2.58 -7.87
C LEU A 51 -5.23 -2.80 -6.41
N LEU A 52 -5.53 -4.04 -6.03
CA LEU A 52 -5.86 -4.37 -4.64
C LEU A 52 -4.66 -4.17 -3.70
N ALA A 53 -3.42 -4.34 -4.17
CA ALA A 53 -2.24 -4.02 -3.39
C ALA A 53 -2.10 -2.50 -3.14
N ILE A 54 -2.35 -1.69 -4.16
CA ILE A 54 -2.36 -0.21 -4.06
C ILE A 54 -3.45 0.26 -3.09
N GLU A 55 -4.67 -0.25 -3.23
CA GLU A 55 -5.78 0.10 -2.33
C GLU A 55 -5.52 -0.32 -0.88
N ARG A 56 -4.98 -1.52 -0.66
CA ARG A 56 -4.59 -1.98 0.70
C ARG A 56 -3.51 -1.09 1.30
N MET A 57 -2.47 -0.73 0.54
CA MET A 57 -1.42 0.20 0.99
C MET A 57 -2.03 1.54 1.44
N GLN A 58 -2.84 2.16 0.59
CA GLN A 58 -3.49 3.44 0.90
C GLN A 58 -4.42 3.33 2.11
N SER A 59 -5.14 2.21 2.26
CA SER A 59 -6.04 1.96 3.39
C SER A 59 -5.28 1.81 4.71
N VAL A 60 -4.15 1.09 4.72
CA VAL A 60 -3.29 0.96 5.90
C VAL A 60 -2.74 2.33 6.32
N ILE A 61 -2.22 3.10 5.36
CA ILE A 61 -1.73 4.47 5.61
C ILE A 61 -2.86 5.37 6.15
N ALA A 62 -4.03 5.34 5.52
CA ALA A 62 -5.19 6.13 5.93
C ALA A 62 -5.61 5.81 7.37
N ASN A 63 -5.69 4.52 7.71
CA ASN A 63 -6.07 4.06 9.04
C ASN A 63 -5.04 4.43 10.11
N ASP A 64 -3.75 4.41 9.79
CA ASP A 64 -2.71 4.87 10.70
C ASP A 64 -2.81 6.37 10.93
N LEU A 65 -2.89 7.17 9.87
CA LEU A 65 -3.00 8.62 9.95
C LEU A 65 -4.27 9.06 10.67
N ALA A 66 -5.40 8.40 10.45
CA ALA A 66 -6.65 8.70 11.14
C ALA A 66 -6.58 8.46 12.66
N GLN A 67 -5.64 7.63 13.12
CA GLN A 67 -5.48 7.26 14.53
C GLN A 67 -4.23 7.87 15.16
N TRP A 68 -3.62 8.87 14.49
CA TRP A 68 -2.48 9.59 15.04
C TRP A 68 -2.80 10.18 16.43
N VAL A 69 -1.80 10.42 17.26
CA VAL A 69 -1.98 11.09 18.56
C VAL A 69 -0.83 12.04 18.84
N ASP A 70 -1.14 13.13 19.54
CA ASP A 70 -0.16 14.12 19.94
C ASP A 70 0.61 13.67 21.18
N ARG A 71 1.45 12.64 21.00
CA ARG A 71 2.29 12.08 22.06
C ARG A 71 3.75 11.96 21.61
N PRO A 72 4.64 12.85 22.11
CA PRO A 72 6.08 12.73 21.94
C PRO A 72 6.60 11.44 22.59
N ILE A 73 7.72 10.93 22.08
CA ILE A 73 8.35 9.69 22.57
C ILE A 73 9.82 9.92 22.89
N ARG A 74 10.46 8.94 23.54
CA ARG A 74 11.91 8.88 23.66
C ARG A 74 12.48 7.77 22.80
N ASP A 75 13.54 8.09 22.08
CA ASP A 75 14.28 7.10 21.31
C ASP A 75 15.23 6.25 22.18
N GLU A 76 15.99 5.37 21.54
CA GLU A 76 16.88 4.42 22.22
C GLU A 76 18.04 5.10 22.96
N LEU A 77 18.38 6.33 22.58
CA LEU A 77 19.41 7.16 23.20
C LEU A 77 18.83 8.04 24.32
N GLY A 78 17.50 8.01 24.50
CA GLY A 78 16.77 8.82 25.48
C GLY A 78 16.37 10.20 24.96
N ASP A 79 16.67 10.51 23.69
CA ASP A 79 16.36 11.78 23.05
C ASP A 79 14.86 11.87 22.76
N ALA A 80 14.29 13.06 22.96
CA ALA A 80 12.88 13.29 22.72
C ALA A 80 12.63 13.43 21.21
N LEU A 81 11.68 12.66 20.69
CA LEU A 81 11.19 12.74 19.33
C LEU A 81 9.78 13.36 19.30
N PRO A 82 9.52 14.29 18.36
CA PRO A 82 8.19 14.84 18.15
C PRO A 82 7.14 13.74 17.85
N PRO A 83 5.85 14.01 18.13
CA PRO A 83 4.75 13.08 17.91
C PRO A 83 4.54 12.75 16.43
N PHE A 84 4.93 13.66 15.54
CA PHE A 84 4.85 13.50 14.09
C PHE A 84 6.09 14.10 13.42
N VAL A 85 6.75 13.32 12.57
CA VAL A 85 8.00 13.69 11.90
C VAL A 85 7.94 13.27 10.43
N LEU A 86 8.21 14.20 9.53
CA LEU A 86 8.58 13.92 8.15
C LEU A 86 10.06 14.28 8.00
N SER A 87 10.89 13.27 7.86
CA SER A 87 12.34 13.40 7.82
C SER A 87 12.84 13.82 6.43
N PRO A 88 14.03 14.46 6.33
CA PRO A 88 14.61 14.85 5.04
C PRO A 88 14.90 13.70 4.06
N ASP A 89 15.03 12.48 4.58
CA ASP A 89 15.16 11.25 3.79
C ASP A 89 13.82 10.78 3.18
N GLY A 90 12.72 11.49 3.46
CA GLY A 90 11.37 11.16 3.02
C GLY A 90 10.67 10.12 3.90
N ALA A 91 11.25 9.73 5.03
CA ALA A 91 10.59 8.84 5.98
C ALA A 91 9.54 9.60 6.79
N LEU A 92 8.36 8.99 6.93
CA LEU A 92 7.26 9.52 7.73
C LEU A 92 7.14 8.71 9.02
N GLU A 93 7.26 9.34 10.18
CA GLU A 93 7.20 8.69 11.48
C GLU A 93 6.24 9.41 12.42
N PHE A 94 5.32 8.68 13.06
CA PHE A 94 4.38 9.29 14.01
C PHE A 94 3.84 8.29 15.03
N THR A 95 3.31 8.84 16.12
CA THR A 95 2.62 8.08 17.15
C THR A 95 1.14 7.92 16.80
N ARG A 96 0.60 6.70 16.95
CA ARG A 96 -0.83 6.41 16.78
C ARG A 96 -1.37 5.54 17.91
N ARG A 97 -2.70 5.55 18.10
CA ARG A 97 -3.37 4.63 19.02
C ARG A 97 -3.19 3.18 18.55
N GLY A 98 -2.90 2.28 19.47
CA GLY A 98 -2.92 0.84 19.27
C GLY A 98 -4.35 0.30 19.29
N LEU A 99 -4.49 -1.03 19.21
CA LEU A 99 -5.79 -1.69 19.46
C LEU A 99 -6.26 -1.39 20.89
N SER A 100 -7.53 -1.02 21.06
CA SER A 100 -8.14 -0.83 22.39
C SER A 100 -7.77 -1.98 23.31
N ASN A 101 -7.34 -1.68 24.54
CA ASN A 101 -6.93 -2.65 25.54
C ASN A 101 -7.94 -2.73 26.69
N PRO A 102 -9.20 -3.16 26.44
CA PRO A 102 -10.23 -3.17 27.47
C PRO A 102 -9.93 -4.16 28.62
N LEU A 103 -8.99 -5.08 28.41
CA LEU A 103 -8.56 -6.07 29.39
C LEU A 103 -7.28 -5.65 30.14
N ASP A 104 -6.80 -4.42 29.94
CA ASP A 104 -5.64 -3.81 30.59
C ASP A 104 -4.41 -4.73 30.66
N LYS A 105 -4.14 -5.42 29.54
CA LYS A 105 -2.96 -6.27 29.41
C LYS A 105 -1.70 -5.39 29.47
N PRO A 106 -0.55 -5.90 29.93
CA PRO A 106 0.72 -5.15 29.98
C PRO A 106 1.29 -4.94 28.56
N ARG A 107 0.63 -4.08 27.77
CA ARG A 107 1.00 -3.65 26.43
C ARG A 107 0.73 -2.17 26.32
N SER A 108 1.53 -1.46 25.53
CA SER A 108 1.28 -0.05 25.26
C SER A 108 -0.01 0.13 24.45
N ASP A 109 -0.83 1.09 24.85
CA ASP A 109 -2.00 1.54 24.08
C ASP A 109 -1.63 2.44 22.91
N MET A 110 -0.35 2.76 22.77
CA MET A 110 0.19 3.58 21.69
C MET A 110 1.32 2.87 20.97
N LEU A 111 1.36 3.07 19.65
CA LEU A 111 2.35 2.52 18.75
C LEU A 111 3.09 3.66 18.06
N ARG A 112 4.39 3.48 17.85
CA ARG A 112 5.15 4.32 16.91
C ARG A 112 5.18 3.62 15.57
N VAL A 113 4.87 4.35 14.49
CA VAL A 113 4.91 3.82 13.13
C VAL A 113 5.83 4.67 12.29
N ARG A 114 6.66 4.02 11.46
CA ARG A 114 7.50 4.66 10.45
C ARG A 114 7.24 4.05 9.08
N TYR A 115 7.11 4.91 8.08
CA TYR A 115 7.02 4.57 6.67
C TYR A 115 8.31 4.99 5.99
N GLU A 116 8.97 4.06 5.31
CA GLU A 116 10.18 4.35 4.56
C GLU A 116 10.27 3.51 3.29
N LEU A 117 10.76 4.14 2.22
CA LEU A 117 11.00 3.47 0.95
C LEU A 117 12.40 2.85 0.98
N ARG A 118 12.49 1.51 0.91
CA ARG A 118 13.77 0.80 0.79
C ARG A 118 13.88 0.20 -0.60
N GLY A 119 14.74 0.77 -1.44
CA GLY A 119 14.79 0.42 -2.86
C GLY A 119 13.47 0.81 -3.54
N LYS A 120 12.71 -0.19 -3.99
CA LYS A 120 11.37 0.01 -4.58
C LYS A 120 10.21 -0.41 -3.67
N GLN A 121 10.47 -0.95 -2.47
CA GLN A 121 9.41 -1.42 -1.60
C GLN A 121 9.14 -0.40 -0.49
N LEU A 122 7.87 -0.05 -0.28
CA LEU A 122 7.47 0.71 0.91
C LEU A 122 7.39 -0.24 2.11
N TRP A 123 8.08 0.13 3.18
CA TRP A 123 8.08 -0.59 4.45
C TRP A 123 7.36 0.20 5.52
N ARG A 124 6.52 -0.50 6.28
CA ARG A 124 5.88 -0.03 7.50
C ARG A 124 6.56 -0.69 8.69
N LEU A 125 7.24 0.10 9.50
CA LEU A 125 7.90 -0.31 10.74
C LEU A 125 6.99 0.05 11.91
N THR A 126 6.82 -0.85 12.87
CA THR A 126 5.98 -0.60 14.07
C THR A 126 6.70 -1.01 15.34
N TRP A 127 6.80 -0.07 16.27
CA TRP A 127 7.26 -0.33 17.64
C TRP A 127 6.03 -0.50 18.54
N LEU A 128 6.01 -1.60 19.29
CA LEU A 128 4.92 -1.97 20.21
C LEU A 128 5.04 -1.31 21.58
N THR A 129 6.15 -0.64 21.86
CA THR A 129 6.37 0.18 23.05
C THR A 129 6.65 1.61 22.62
N LEU A 130 6.10 2.57 23.38
CA LEU A 130 6.24 3.98 23.07
C LEU A 130 7.66 4.48 23.34
N ASP A 131 8.23 4.09 24.48
CA ASP A 131 9.64 4.32 24.78
C ASP A 131 10.48 3.20 24.17
N ARG A 132 11.44 3.58 23.32
CA ARG A 132 12.33 2.60 22.69
C ARG A 132 13.33 2.12 23.73
N LEU A 133 13.14 0.88 24.21
CA LEU A 133 14.18 0.20 24.97
C LEU A 133 15.34 -0.14 24.03
N PRO A 134 16.60 0.07 24.45
CA PRO A 134 17.76 -0.26 23.63
C PRO A 134 17.70 -1.70 23.10
N GLY A 135 17.82 -1.86 21.78
CA GLY A 135 17.81 -3.17 21.12
C GLY A 135 16.43 -3.72 20.70
N LEU A 136 15.34 -2.98 20.94
CA LEU A 136 14.01 -3.41 20.49
C LEU A 136 13.82 -3.13 18.99
N LYS A 137 13.76 -4.21 18.19
CA LYS A 137 13.54 -4.09 16.75
C LYS A 137 12.06 -3.86 16.41
N PRO A 138 11.74 -3.00 15.45
CA PRO A 138 10.38 -2.85 14.97
C PRO A 138 9.89 -4.13 14.27
N VAL A 139 8.57 -4.31 14.26
CA VAL A 139 7.94 -5.23 13.32
C VAL A 139 7.93 -4.55 11.95
N GLU A 140 8.66 -5.13 11.00
CA GLU A 140 8.77 -4.62 9.64
C GLU A 140 7.81 -5.35 8.71
N SER A 141 6.97 -4.60 7.98
CA SER A 141 6.06 -5.16 6.99
C SER A 141 6.22 -4.43 5.66
N PRO A 142 6.52 -5.13 4.55
CA PRO A 142 6.38 -4.53 3.24
C PRO A 142 4.89 -4.28 2.97
N ILE A 143 4.57 -3.16 2.35
CA ILE A 143 3.20 -2.79 1.99
C ILE A 143 3.13 -2.25 0.56
N GLY A 144 2.04 -2.58 -0.13
CA GLY A 144 1.82 -2.11 -1.50
C GLY A 144 2.72 -2.76 -2.55
N PRO A 145 2.58 -2.33 -3.81
CA PRO A 145 3.43 -2.78 -4.91
C PRO A 145 4.83 -2.16 -4.83
N GLU A 146 5.69 -2.54 -5.78
CA GLU A 146 6.93 -1.81 -6.04
C GLU A 146 6.63 -0.38 -6.54
N LEU A 147 7.34 0.59 -5.98
CA LEU A 147 7.24 2.01 -6.26
C LEU A 147 8.57 2.50 -6.83
N GLU A 148 8.53 3.31 -7.89
CA GLU A 148 9.74 3.96 -8.41
C GLU A 148 10.09 5.22 -7.63
N ARG A 149 9.07 5.88 -7.08
CA ARG A 149 9.22 7.11 -6.31
C ARG A 149 8.10 7.21 -5.29
N LEU A 150 8.40 7.73 -4.11
CA LEU A 150 7.43 8.07 -3.09
C LEU A 150 7.87 9.37 -2.41
N ARG A 151 6.93 10.30 -2.23
CA ARG A 151 7.16 11.59 -1.56
C ARG A 151 5.97 11.96 -0.68
N TRP A 152 6.31 12.49 0.48
CA TRP A 152 5.35 13.13 1.37
C TRP A 152 5.53 14.63 1.35
N ARG A 153 4.42 15.35 1.48
CA ARG A 153 4.41 16.80 1.52
C ARG A 153 3.41 17.26 2.56
N ALA A 154 3.91 17.95 3.58
CA ALA A 154 3.13 18.43 4.71
C ALA A 154 2.68 19.88 4.48
N ARG A 155 1.55 20.25 5.08
CA ARG A 155 1.10 21.64 5.20
C ARG A 155 0.52 21.85 6.58
N GLY A 156 1.09 22.78 7.34
CA GLY A 156 0.58 23.17 8.65
C GLY A 156 -0.73 23.96 8.57
N SER A 157 -1.46 24.05 9.69
CA SER A 157 -2.70 24.84 9.79
C SER A 157 -2.47 26.34 9.58
N ASN A 158 -1.35 26.86 10.09
CA ASN A 158 -1.00 28.29 10.04
C ASN A 158 -0.03 28.63 8.90
N VAL A 159 0.32 27.66 8.05
CA VAL A 159 1.35 27.79 7.01
C VAL A 159 0.77 27.43 5.65
N SER A 160 0.72 28.40 4.73
CA SER A 160 0.25 28.16 3.35
C SER A 160 1.25 27.34 2.52
N ARG A 161 2.53 27.36 2.90
CA ARG A 161 3.62 26.68 2.20
C ARG A 161 3.55 25.16 2.41
N ILE A 162 3.80 24.42 1.33
CA ILE A 162 4.00 22.97 1.37
C ILE A 162 5.46 22.69 1.73
N GLU A 163 5.69 21.78 2.66
CA GLU A 163 6.99 21.45 3.20
C GLU A 163 7.31 19.97 2.99
N GLU A 164 8.59 19.67 2.74
CA GLU A 164 9.11 18.30 2.56
C GLU A 164 9.73 17.74 3.84
N VAL A 165 9.76 18.56 4.91
CA VAL A 165 10.21 18.19 6.25
C VAL A 165 9.18 18.71 7.25
N TRP A 166 8.88 17.90 8.26
CA TRP A 166 7.99 18.27 9.35
C TRP A 166 8.55 17.75 10.69
N PRO A 167 8.47 18.51 11.77
CA PRO A 167 8.03 19.91 11.82
C PRO A 167 9.00 20.84 11.08
N PRO A 168 8.53 21.99 10.53
CA PRO A 168 9.43 22.94 9.90
C PRO A 168 10.46 23.44 10.91
N THR A 169 11.74 23.28 10.59
CA THR A 169 12.79 23.98 11.32
C THR A 169 12.75 25.45 10.93
N SER A 170 11.98 26.27 11.65
CA SER A 170 12.08 27.72 11.53
C SER A 170 13.39 28.16 12.19
N SER A 171 14.38 28.49 11.35
CA SER A 171 15.56 29.32 11.68
C SER A 171 16.50 28.80 12.77
N GLY A 172 17.65 28.26 12.32
CA GLY A 172 18.94 28.31 13.03
C GLY A 172 18.92 28.22 14.55
N ALA A 173 18.64 27.04 15.10
CA ALA A 173 18.98 26.72 16.49
C ALA A 173 19.44 25.27 16.56
N THR A 174 20.72 25.09 16.89
CA THR A 174 21.30 23.85 17.38
C THR A 174 20.63 23.51 18.72
N GLY A 175 19.48 22.84 18.65
CA GLY A 175 18.73 22.38 19.80
C GLY A 175 17.28 22.08 19.44
N ILE A 176 16.82 20.87 19.74
CA ILE A 176 15.41 20.50 19.68
C ILE A 176 14.68 21.38 20.72
N SER A 177 14.12 22.50 20.26
CA SER A 177 13.37 23.41 21.12
C SER A 177 12.07 22.74 21.59
N GLY A 178 11.64 22.98 22.84
CA GLY A 178 10.38 22.41 23.35
C GLY A 178 9.15 22.74 22.49
N ALA A 179 9.20 23.84 21.74
CA ALA A 179 8.17 24.20 20.76
C ALA A 179 8.08 23.20 19.58
N VAL A 180 9.19 22.59 19.15
CA VAL A 180 9.24 21.58 18.08
C VAL A 180 8.75 20.23 18.60
N LEU A 181 9.04 19.90 19.86
CA LEU A 181 8.55 18.66 20.49
C LEU A 181 7.03 18.66 20.70
N ASN A 182 6.45 19.84 20.89
CA ASN A 182 5.01 20.02 21.03
C ASN A 182 4.35 20.41 19.70
N GLN A 183 5.09 20.39 18.60
CA GLN A 183 4.52 20.61 17.28
C GLN A 183 3.87 19.30 16.84
N GLY A 184 2.54 19.27 16.88
CA GLY A 184 1.73 18.13 16.47
C GLY A 184 1.81 17.84 14.97
N ALA A 185 0.83 17.11 14.45
CA ALA A 185 0.81 16.74 13.05
C ALA A 185 0.47 17.93 12.12
N PRO A 186 0.88 17.90 10.83
CA PRO A 186 0.42 18.89 9.86
C PRO A 186 -1.08 18.76 9.60
N ALA A 187 -1.74 19.85 9.22
CA ALA A 187 -3.17 19.83 8.88
C ALA A 187 -3.46 18.97 7.63
N VAL A 188 -2.56 19.02 6.64
CA VAL A 188 -2.69 18.26 5.40
C VAL A 188 -1.40 17.52 5.09
N LEU A 189 -1.52 16.25 4.71
CA LEU A 189 -0.42 15.44 4.21
C LEU A 189 -0.75 14.94 2.79
N ASN A 190 0.09 15.28 1.83
CA ASN A 190 0.01 14.77 0.46
C ASN A 190 1.00 13.61 0.30
N LEU A 191 0.51 12.49 -0.19
CA LEU A 191 1.28 11.34 -0.63
C LEU A 191 1.30 11.34 -2.16
N GLU A 192 2.49 11.41 -2.74
CA GLU A 192 2.73 11.28 -4.18
C GLU A 192 3.60 10.04 -4.41
N PHE A 193 3.15 9.08 -5.20
CA PHE A 193 3.94 7.89 -5.55
C PHE A 193 3.77 7.47 -6.99
N ASP A 194 4.80 6.85 -7.56
CA ASP A 194 4.78 6.27 -8.90
C ASP A 194 4.77 4.74 -8.80
N ALA A 195 3.70 4.13 -9.30
CA ALA A 195 3.47 2.69 -9.28
C ALA A 195 3.28 2.17 -10.72
N PRO A 196 4.34 1.67 -11.39
CA PRO A 196 4.21 1.13 -12.73
C PRO A 196 3.24 -0.07 -12.79
N PRO A 197 2.42 -0.17 -13.86
CA PRO A 197 2.27 0.75 -14.99
C PRO A 197 1.17 1.81 -14.80
N TYR A 198 0.69 2.02 -13.57
CA TYR A 198 -0.41 2.94 -13.25
C TYR A 198 0.02 4.41 -13.21
N GLY A 199 1.33 4.67 -13.15
CA GLY A 199 1.92 6.00 -13.18
C GLY A 199 1.84 6.72 -11.83
N GLU A 200 1.85 8.05 -11.87
CA GLU A 200 1.84 8.89 -10.66
C GLU A 200 0.43 8.97 -10.05
N ILE A 201 0.33 8.53 -8.79
CA ILE A 201 -0.88 8.61 -7.97
C ILE A 201 -0.65 9.61 -6.85
N ARG A 202 -1.64 10.49 -6.64
CA ARG A 202 -1.64 11.47 -5.55
C ARG A 202 -2.80 11.21 -4.60
N ARG A 203 -2.51 11.13 -3.31
CA ARG A 203 -3.50 11.02 -2.23
C ARG A 203 -3.32 12.16 -1.23
N ILE A 204 -4.43 12.76 -0.81
CA ILE A 204 -4.45 13.83 0.18
C ILE A 204 -5.12 13.30 1.45
N TYR A 205 -4.45 13.48 2.58
CA TYR A 205 -4.95 13.13 3.91
C TYR A 205 -5.16 14.41 4.71
N LEU A 206 -6.35 14.57 5.27
CA LEU A 206 -6.64 15.57 6.29
C LEU A 206 -6.39 14.91 7.64
N LEU A 207 -5.53 15.50 8.45
CA LEU A 207 -5.26 14.96 9.78
C LEU A 207 -6.25 15.59 10.76
N PRO A 208 -6.89 14.80 11.62
CA PRO A 208 -7.78 15.33 12.65
C PRO A 208 -6.99 16.15 13.68
N ASP A 209 -7.59 17.21 14.22
CA ASP A 209 -7.01 17.94 15.35
C ASP A 209 -7.17 17.09 16.62
N ASN A 210 -6.05 16.54 17.10
CA ASN A 210 -6.03 15.56 18.19
C ASN A 210 -5.50 16.17 19.49
N ASP A 211 -5.88 17.43 19.77
CA ASP A 211 -5.50 18.23 20.97
C ASP A 211 -5.83 17.59 22.33
N ASN A 212 -6.45 16.40 22.35
CA ASN A 212 -6.88 15.71 23.55
C ASN A 212 -5.97 14.51 23.87
N ALA A 213 -4.75 14.81 24.35
CA ALA A 213 -3.94 13.88 25.15
C ALA A 213 -4.11 14.18 26.64
N THR A 214 -5.36 14.27 27.12
CA THR A 214 -5.68 14.27 28.56
C THR A 214 -6.46 13.00 28.86
N GLY A 215 -5.74 12.02 29.40
CA GLY A 215 -6.24 10.73 29.88
C GLY A 215 -5.14 10.04 30.65
#